data_AF-A0A973DNW5-F1
#
_entry.id   AF-A0A973DNW5-F1
#
_cell.length_a   1.000
_cell.length_b   1.000
_cell.length_c   1.000
_cell.angle_alpha   90.00
_cell.angle_beta   90.00
_cell.angle_gamma   90.00
#
_symmetry.space_group_name_H-M   'P 1'
#
loop_
_entity.id
_entity.type
_entity.pdbx_description
1 polymer ?
#
loop_
_entity_poly.entity_id
_entity_poly.type
_entity_poly.pdbx_seq_one_letter_code
_entity_poly.pdbx_strand_id
1 'polypeptide(L)'
;MSNQGSLLTSLFEHRLAFSKVIDNAAAFPSAQSANQLKAQLLILSQWLWALSNDNLKIVTSQSLYQPTKYSPLANKSFGAGVLTTNFCRQLSWHPHCALGLISSSLAMDIGLSLTEPTLAIGWFNVNKLPDNQRRHYHNHPMTTASYLHKYQVINKHLLKAVMQHHELINYSGFPNQIGYNNLSTASKILALVAKCIELISFHPKRPCYSIKQALRYLAQHQDHYCPLLTRHLAIFINRPSPTMTIELTDKSLAIIHTICEKTAIATLIALEKNNQDKLTIGKKISEIKLNKISQIIAINSIYSEVKFSVLWGSIELHEQDEPASSTARLQPSRNLSTLLKELDANIPDPQAISVLINKLPQLGQALVQQLAIDYPTSTFNDSEHAIQMVGFDQSKSLLARLGLASQLNLLDFPARQILVQKTKIIIAICKKMTQFTSCIMPTKHRSSLL
;
A
#
# COMPACT_ATOMS: atom_id res chain seq x y z
N MET A 1 8.24 -11.29 -25.63
CA MET A 1 6.86 -11.02 -25.16
C MET A 1 6.92 -10.80 -23.66
N SER A 2 6.98 -9.54 -23.22
CA SER A 2 6.94 -9.18 -21.81
C SER A 2 5.54 -9.47 -21.26
N ASN A 3 5.44 -10.30 -20.23
CA ASN A 3 4.24 -10.44 -19.41
C ASN A 3 3.91 -9.06 -18.80
N GLN A 4 3.13 -8.23 -19.51
CA GLN A 4 2.41 -7.11 -18.91
C GLN A 4 1.36 -7.72 -17.98
N GLY A 5 1.57 -7.56 -16.67
CA GLY A 5 0.65 -8.11 -15.67
C GLY A 5 -0.70 -7.41 -15.74
N SER A 6 -1.79 -8.17 -15.78
CA SER A 6 -3.15 -7.62 -15.70
C SER A 6 -3.32 -6.73 -14.45
N LEU A 7 -4.18 -5.71 -14.51
CA LEU A 7 -4.52 -4.84 -13.36
C LEU A 7 -4.81 -5.63 -12.08
N LEU A 8 -5.53 -6.75 -12.23
CA LEU A 8 -5.90 -7.61 -11.11
C LEU A 8 -4.69 -8.30 -10.49
N THR A 9 -3.74 -8.76 -11.32
CA THR A 9 -2.46 -9.30 -10.84
C THR A 9 -1.74 -8.26 -9.97
N SER A 10 -1.56 -7.04 -10.50
CA SER A 10 -0.93 -5.95 -9.78
C SER A 10 -1.65 -5.61 -8.47
N LEU A 11 -2.99 -5.52 -8.51
CA LEU A 11 -3.84 -5.32 -7.33
C LEU A 11 -3.61 -6.39 -6.25
N PHE A 12 -3.64 -7.68 -6.63
CA PHE A 12 -3.47 -8.78 -5.67
C PHE A 12 -2.07 -8.80 -5.06
N GLU A 13 -1.05 -8.48 -5.86
CA GLU A 13 0.33 -8.41 -5.39
C GLU A 13 0.53 -7.23 -4.43
N HIS A 14 0.02 -6.03 -4.77
CA HIS A 14 0.05 -4.87 -3.89
C HIS A 14 -0.71 -5.11 -2.57
N ARG A 15 -1.90 -5.73 -2.63
CA ARG A 15 -2.71 -6.06 -1.45
C ARG A 15 -2.02 -7.11 -0.58
N LEU A 16 -1.37 -8.11 -1.19
CA LEU A 16 -0.60 -9.13 -0.46
C LEU A 16 0.62 -8.55 0.24
N ALA A 17 1.43 -7.76 -0.48
CA ALA A 17 2.58 -7.09 0.10
C ALA A 17 2.16 -6.14 1.25
N PHE A 18 1.09 -5.37 1.04
CA PHE A 18 0.52 -4.51 2.07
C PHE A 18 0.06 -5.29 3.31
N SER A 19 -0.70 -6.37 3.14
CA SER A 19 -1.16 -7.21 4.26
C SER A 19 0.03 -7.70 5.09
N LYS A 20 1.05 -8.27 4.46
CA LYS A 20 2.24 -8.76 5.17
C LYS A 20 2.90 -7.65 5.99
N VAL A 21 3.06 -6.47 5.41
CA VAL A 21 3.76 -5.36 6.06
C VAL A 21 2.94 -4.76 7.21
N ILE A 22 1.63 -4.53 7.02
CA ILE A 22 0.78 -3.96 8.08
C ILE A 22 0.59 -4.96 9.24
N ASP A 23 0.42 -6.25 8.92
CA ASP A 23 0.30 -7.30 9.94
C ASP A 23 1.62 -7.46 10.72
N ASN A 24 2.77 -7.39 10.05
CA ASN A 24 4.09 -7.41 10.71
C ASN A 24 4.32 -6.16 11.59
N ALA A 25 3.95 -4.98 11.11
CA ALA A 25 4.08 -3.74 11.88
C ALA A 25 3.18 -3.71 13.12
N ALA A 26 2.00 -4.31 13.02
CA ALA A 26 1.08 -4.49 14.13
C ALA A 26 1.57 -5.53 15.15
N ALA A 27 2.06 -6.70 14.69
CA ALA A 27 2.49 -7.78 15.56
C ALA A 27 3.86 -7.52 16.23
N PHE A 28 4.78 -6.85 15.52
CA PHE A 28 6.16 -6.62 15.95
C PHE A 28 6.53 -5.14 15.79
N PRO A 29 5.97 -4.24 16.62
CA PRO A 29 6.21 -2.80 16.50
C PRO A 29 7.67 -2.44 16.80
N SER A 30 8.39 -2.00 15.78
CA SER A 30 9.80 -1.60 15.85
C SER A 30 10.09 -0.50 14.84
N ALA A 31 11.26 0.15 14.94
CA ALA A 31 11.68 1.12 13.92
C ALA A 31 11.80 0.48 12.53
N GLN A 32 12.23 -0.78 12.45
CA GLN A 32 12.34 -1.51 11.19
C GLN A 32 10.98 -1.79 10.57
N SER A 33 10.03 -2.37 11.32
CA SER A 33 8.70 -2.68 10.80
C SER A 33 7.91 -1.41 10.46
N ALA A 34 8.10 -0.32 11.22
CA ALA A 34 7.52 0.98 10.89
C ALA A 34 8.10 1.60 9.62
N ASN A 35 9.40 1.44 9.36
CA ASN A 35 10.03 1.88 8.11
C ASN A 35 9.52 1.07 6.90
N GLN A 36 9.34 -0.24 7.06
CA GLN A 36 8.70 -1.08 6.03
C GLN A 36 7.27 -0.62 5.76
N LEU A 37 6.49 -0.36 6.81
CA LEU A 37 5.13 0.15 6.69
C LEU A 37 5.09 1.49 5.96
N LYS A 38 5.92 2.45 6.37
CA LYS A 38 6.04 3.76 5.71
C LYS A 38 6.30 3.62 4.21
N ALA A 39 7.24 2.76 3.84
CA ALA A 39 7.58 2.55 2.45
C ALA A 39 6.43 1.91 1.66
N GLN A 40 5.75 0.92 2.27
CA GLN A 40 4.61 0.25 1.63
C GLN A 40 3.39 1.17 1.47
N LEU A 41 3.13 2.03 2.46
CA LEU A 41 2.07 3.04 2.37
C LEU A 41 2.33 4.03 1.23
N LEU A 42 3.59 4.45 1.03
CA LEU A 42 3.97 5.33 -0.07
C LEU A 42 3.74 4.66 -1.42
N ILE A 43 4.27 3.44 -1.60
CA ILE A 43 4.10 2.66 -2.84
C ILE A 43 2.62 2.49 -3.16
N LEU A 44 1.84 2.03 -2.19
CA LEU A 44 0.43 1.76 -2.41
C LEU A 44 -0.37 3.03 -2.68
N SER A 45 -0.08 4.13 -1.98
CA SER A 45 -0.75 5.42 -2.21
C SER A 45 -0.45 5.97 -3.60
N GLN A 46 0.80 5.87 -4.07
CA GLN A 46 1.20 6.28 -5.40
C GLN A 46 0.53 5.44 -6.48
N TRP A 47 0.55 4.11 -6.31
CA TRP A 47 -0.12 3.20 -7.24
C TRP A 47 -1.61 3.52 -7.34
N LEU A 48 -2.33 3.65 -6.21
CA LEU A 48 -3.75 4.02 -6.19
C LEU A 48 -4.03 5.35 -6.88
N TRP A 49 -3.18 6.36 -6.64
CA TRP A 49 -3.32 7.69 -7.23
C TRP A 49 -3.07 7.70 -8.74
N ALA A 50 -2.12 6.89 -9.22
CA ALA A 50 -1.72 6.80 -10.62
C ALA A 50 -2.72 6.01 -11.50
N LEU A 51 -3.66 5.27 -10.90
CA LEU A 51 -4.66 4.54 -11.67
C LEU A 51 -5.47 5.49 -12.58
N SER A 52 -5.76 5.06 -13.80
CA SER A 52 -6.78 5.71 -14.64
C SER A 52 -8.14 5.71 -13.91
N ASN A 53 -9.07 6.57 -14.33
CA ASN A 53 -10.40 6.60 -13.71
C ASN A 53 -11.11 5.23 -13.82
N ASP A 54 -10.95 4.54 -14.94
CA ASP A 54 -11.57 3.23 -15.15
C ASP A 54 -10.90 2.13 -14.33
N ASN A 55 -9.56 2.14 -14.23
CA ASN A 55 -8.84 1.20 -13.36
C ASN A 55 -9.20 1.43 -11.89
N LEU A 56 -9.38 2.68 -11.45
CA LEU A 56 -9.81 2.99 -10.09
C LEU A 56 -11.23 2.50 -9.82
N LYS A 57 -12.16 2.57 -10.78
CA LYS A 57 -13.50 1.97 -10.64
C LYS A 57 -13.39 0.46 -10.38
N ILE A 58 -12.56 -0.24 -11.15
CA ILE A 58 -12.32 -1.69 -10.99
C ILE A 58 -11.69 -2.01 -9.63
N VAL A 59 -10.65 -1.28 -9.22
CA VAL A 59 -10.01 -1.45 -7.92
C VAL A 59 -10.98 -1.13 -6.77
N THR A 60 -11.85 -0.13 -6.96
CA THR A 60 -12.93 0.19 -6.01
C THR A 60 -13.85 -1.00 -5.84
N SER A 61 -14.37 -1.58 -6.92
CA SER A 61 -15.23 -2.77 -6.82
C SER A 61 -14.55 -3.97 -6.17
N GLN A 62 -13.26 -4.19 -6.45
CA GLN A 62 -12.49 -5.27 -5.81
C GLN A 62 -12.14 -4.99 -4.35
N SER A 63 -12.08 -3.73 -3.93
CA SER A 63 -11.85 -3.35 -2.53
C SER A 63 -13.09 -3.57 -1.66
N LEU A 64 -14.29 -3.57 -2.25
CA LEU A 64 -15.53 -3.93 -1.56
C LEU A 64 -15.62 -5.45 -1.29
N TYR A 65 -14.82 -6.26 -2.00
CA TYR A 65 -14.68 -7.69 -1.74
C TYR A 65 -13.71 -7.93 -0.57
N GLN A 66 -14.08 -8.87 0.32
CA GLN A 66 -13.26 -9.29 1.46
C GLN A 66 -12.76 -10.74 1.30
N PRO A 67 -11.53 -10.92 0.78
CA PRO A 67 -10.88 -12.22 0.71
C PRO A 67 -10.50 -12.68 2.11
N THR A 68 -10.70 -13.97 2.39
CA THR A 68 -10.25 -14.63 3.63
C THR A 68 -8.74 -14.75 3.74
N LYS A 69 -8.02 -14.62 2.63
CA LYS A 69 -6.55 -14.74 2.57
C LYS A 69 -5.83 -13.60 3.30
N TYR A 70 -6.48 -12.46 3.50
CA TYR A 70 -5.88 -11.29 4.14
C TYR A 70 -6.50 -11.06 5.52
N SER A 71 -5.71 -10.46 6.43
CA SER A 71 -6.23 -10.14 7.76
C SER A 71 -7.40 -9.14 7.67
N PRO A 72 -8.32 -9.14 8.65
CA PRO A 72 -9.39 -8.14 8.69
C PRO A 72 -8.86 -6.71 8.73
N LEU A 73 -7.75 -6.46 9.44
CA LEU A 73 -7.08 -5.16 9.48
C LEU A 73 -6.61 -4.74 8.08
N ALA A 74 -5.91 -5.63 7.37
CA ALA A 74 -5.41 -5.35 6.03
C ALA A 74 -6.56 -5.08 5.03
N ASN A 75 -7.65 -5.86 5.12
CA ASN A 75 -8.84 -5.66 4.28
C ASN A 75 -9.51 -4.30 4.53
N LYS A 76 -9.76 -3.96 5.79
CA LYS A 76 -10.36 -2.66 6.17
C LYS A 76 -9.48 -1.50 5.72
N SER A 77 -8.19 -1.60 6.01
CA SER A 77 -7.20 -0.57 5.68
C SER A 77 -7.09 -0.36 4.17
N PHE A 78 -6.98 -1.44 3.38
CA PHE A 78 -6.92 -1.36 1.93
C PHE A 78 -8.17 -0.70 1.33
N GLY A 79 -9.36 -1.12 1.76
CA GLY A 79 -10.63 -0.51 1.36
C GLY A 79 -10.69 0.98 1.69
N ALA A 80 -10.23 1.36 2.88
CA ALA A 80 -10.16 2.76 3.28
C ALA A 80 -9.24 3.60 2.38
N GLY A 81 -8.08 3.05 2.01
CA GLY A 81 -7.16 3.65 1.03
C GLY A 81 -7.82 3.92 -0.33
N VAL A 82 -8.56 2.93 -0.84
CA VAL A 82 -9.23 3.02 -2.15
C VAL A 82 -10.37 4.05 -2.13
N LEU A 83 -11.24 4.04 -1.12
CA LEU A 83 -12.33 5.03 -1.04
C LEU A 83 -11.78 6.45 -0.82
N THR A 84 -10.72 6.59 -0.02
CA THR A 84 -10.05 7.89 0.19
C THR A 84 -9.43 8.41 -1.12
N THR A 85 -8.87 7.52 -1.95
CA THR A 85 -8.36 7.89 -3.29
C THR A 85 -9.47 8.46 -4.16
N ASN A 86 -10.65 7.83 -4.18
CA ASN A 86 -11.81 8.33 -4.92
C ASN A 86 -12.24 9.73 -4.44
N PHE A 87 -12.30 9.95 -3.12
CA PHE A 87 -12.58 11.27 -2.56
C PHE A 87 -11.58 12.33 -3.02
N CYS A 88 -10.28 12.06 -2.87
CA CYS A 88 -9.24 13.00 -3.24
C CYS A 88 -9.32 13.38 -4.73
N ARG A 89 -9.58 12.41 -5.62
CA ARG A 89 -9.74 12.70 -7.06
C ARG A 89 -10.99 13.50 -7.36
N GLN A 90 -12.13 13.11 -6.77
CA GLN A 90 -13.40 13.79 -7.00
C GLN A 90 -13.40 15.23 -6.48
N LEU A 91 -12.68 15.49 -5.40
CA LEU A 91 -12.50 16.83 -4.81
C LEU A 91 -11.30 17.59 -5.41
N SER A 92 -10.66 17.04 -6.45
CA SER A 92 -9.51 17.64 -7.14
C SER A 92 -8.37 18.06 -6.21
N TRP A 93 -8.05 17.22 -5.23
CA TRP A 93 -6.96 17.47 -4.29
C TRP A 93 -5.61 17.45 -5.00
N HIS A 94 -4.71 18.33 -4.56
CA HIS A 94 -3.33 18.31 -5.02
C HIS A 94 -2.66 16.96 -4.69
N PRO A 95 -1.89 16.34 -5.61
CA PRO A 95 -1.30 15.01 -5.43
C PRO A 95 -0.56 14.83 -4.10
N HIS A 96 0.26 15.82 -3.70
CA HIS A 96 0.99 15.77 -2.44
C HIS A 96 0.09 15.61 -1.20
N CYS A 97 -1.05 16.32 -1.17
CA CYS A 97 -2.01 16.23 -0.08
C CYS A 97 -2.80 14.92 -0.14
N ALA A 98 -3.17 14.49 -1.36
CA ALA A 98 -3.91 13.26 -1.60
C ALA A 98 -3.12 12.02 -1.15
N LEU A 99 -1.86 11.90 -1.57
CA LEU A 99 -0.99 10.78 -1.20
C LEU A 99 -0.86 10.64 0.32
N GLY A 100 -0.67 11.77 1.01
CA GLY A 100 -0.63 11.78 2.47
C GLY A 100 -1.93 11.28 3.10
N LEU A 101 -3.10 11.72 2.62
CA LEU A 101 -4.38 11.29 3.18
C LEU A 101 -4.66 9.81 2.89
N ILE A 102 -4.31 9.32 1.69
CA ILE A 102 -4.42 7.91 1.33
C ILE A 102 -3.54 7.06 2.28
N SER A 103 -2.29 7.47 2.51
CA SER A 103 -1.38 6.79 3.45
C SER A 103 -1.94 6.80 4.88
N SER A 104 -2.58 7.90 5.28
CA SER A 104 -3.22 8.03 6.59
C SER A 104 -4.40 7.08 6.73
N SER A 105 -5.26 6.97 5.70
CA SER A 105 -6.41 6.06 5.69
C SER A 105 -6.02 4.58 5.71
N LEU A 106 -4.92 4.22 5.03
CA LEU A 106 -4.34 2.88 5.00
C LEU A 106 -3.76 2.47 6.37
N ALA A 107 -3.48 3.42 7.27
CA ALA A 107 -2.84 3.14 8.55
C ALA A 107 -3.69 3.49 9.78
N MET A 108 -4.86 4.14 9.61
CA MET A 108 -5.64 4.76 10.69
C MET A 108 -6.11 3.78 11.79
N ASP A 109 -6.24 2.50 11.43
CA ASP A 109 -6.75 1.44 12.28
C ASP A 109 -5.65 0.54 12.89
N ILE A 110 -4.35 0.75 12.61
CA ILE A 110 -3.28 -0.15 13.07
C ILE A 110 -3.23 -0.27 14.60
N GLY A 111 -3.64 0.77 15.32
CA GLY A 111 -3.76 0.81 16.78
C GLY A 111 -4.70 -0.24 17.37
N LEU A 112 -5.63 -0.79 16.59
CA LEU A 112 -6.49 -1.91 17.03
C LEU A 112 -5.69 -3.19 17.31
N SER A 113 -4.56 -3.36 16.63
CA SER A 113 -3.72 -4.56 16.76
C SER A 113 -2.43 -4.32 17.54
N LEU A 114 -2.03 -3.06 17.78
CA LEU A 114 -0.80 -2.72 18.50
C LEU A 114 -0.85 -3.00 20.01
N THR A 115 -2.02 -2.83 20.64
CA THR A 115 -2.14 -2.94 22.11
C THR A 115 -2.67 -4.29 22.57
N GLU A 116 -3.53 -4.92 21.78
CA GLU A 116 -4.12 -6.21 22.11
C GLU A 116 -4.47 -6.91 20.79
N PRO A 117 -3.64 -7.84 20.28
CA PRO A 117 -3.87 -8.50 18.99
C PRO A 117 -5.23 -9.21 18.89
N THR A 118 -5.78 -9.61 20.04
CA THR A 118 -7.12 -10.20 20.17
C THR A 118 -8.25 -9.19 20.12
N LEU A 119 -8.04 -7.87 20.25
CA LEU A 119 -9.10 -6.87 20.08
C LEU A 119 -9.55 -6.75 18.65
N ALA A 120 -8.61 -6.78 17.69
CA ALA A 120 -8.98 -6.78 16.28
C ALA A 120 -9.94 -7.94 15.99
N ILE A 121 -9.61 -9.15 16.47
CA ILE A 121 -10.44 -10.36 16.31
C ILE A 121 -11.72 -10.31 17.16
N GLY A 122 -11.64 -9.84 18.41
CA GLY A 122 -12.75 -9.74 19.36
C GLY A 122 -13.80 -8.71 18.95
N TRP A 123 -13.37 -7.61 18.32
CA TRP A 123 -14.26 -6.63 17.69
C TRP A 123 -15.12 -7.27 16.60
N PHE A 124 -14.57 -8.17 15.78
CA PHE A 124 -15.37 -8.90 14.79
C PHE A 124 -16.27 -9.96 15.44
N ASN A 125 -15.87 -10.57 16.56
CA ASN A 125 -16.53 -11.75 17.10
C ASN A 125 -17.59 -11.50 18.20
N VAL A 126 -17.63 -10.33 18.87
CA VAL A 126 -18.44 -10.13 20.10
C VAL A 126 -19.55 -9.08 19.93
N ASN A 127 -20.74 -9.31 20.52
CA ASN A 127 -21.92 -8.41 20.43
C ASN A 127 -21.75 -7.10 21.20
N LYS A 128 -20.98 -7.14 22.29
CA LYS A 128 -20.68 -5.99 23.14
C LYS A 128 -19.30 -6.21 23.72
N LEU A 129 -18.38 -5.30 23.41
CA LEU A 129 -17.06 -5.33 24.03
C LEU A 129 -17.21 -5.08 25.54
N PRO A 130 -16.58 -5.87 26.41
CA PRO A 130 -16.48 -5.54 27.82
C PRO A 130 -15.81 -4.16 28.00
N ASP A 131 -16.10 -3.49 29.12
CA ASP A 131 -15.76 -2.08 29.28
C ASP A 131 -14.26 -1.77 29.12
N ASN A 132 -13.39 -2.70 29.52
CA ASN A 132 -11.95 -2.62 29.29
C ASN A 132 -11.60 -2.62 27.79
N GLN A 133 -12.13 -3.57 27.02
CA GLN A 133 -11.94 -3.67 25.58
C GLN A 133 -12.54 -2.47 24.84
N ARG A 134 -13.68 -1.94 25.31
CA ARG A 134 -14.29 -0.72 24.77
C ARG A 134 -13.39 0.50 24.96
N ARG A 135 -12.71 0.63 26.11
CA ARG A 135 -11.73 1.71 26.33
C ARG A 135 -10.58 1.61 25.33
N HIS A 136 -10.02 0.41 25.13
CA HIS A 136 -8.97 0.20 24.14
C HIS A 136 -9.45 0.53 22.72
N TYR A 137 -10.67 0.11 22.36
CA TYR A 137 -11.29 0.48 21.09
C TYR A 137 -11.44 2.00 20.97
N HIS A 138 -11.98 2.72 21.95
CA HIS A 138 -12.08 4.18 21.83
C HIS A 138 -10.73 4.89 21.80
N ASN A 139 -9.68 4.28 22.33
CA ASN A 139 -8.35 4.86 22.38
C ASN A 139 -7.47 4.49 21.17
N HIS A 140 -7.89 3.57 20.30
CA HIS A 140 -7.08 3.16 19.14
C HIS A 140 -6.70 4.31 18.20
N PRO A 141 -7.51 5.38 17.98
CA PRO A 141 -7.07 6.51 17.16
C PRO A 141 -5.85 7.21 17.75
N MET A 142 -5.78 7.33 19.08
CA MET A 142 -4.67 7.92 19.82
C MET A 142 -3.43 7.00 19.78
N THR A 143 -3.62 5.69 19.99
CA THR A 143 -2.57 4.69 19.87
C THR A 143 -1.95 4.70 18.48
N THR A 144 -2.79 4.68 17.43
CA THR A 144 -2.37 4.76 16.04
C THR A 144 -1.54 6.02 15.81
N ALA A 145 -2.08 7.20 16.15
CA ALA A 145 -1.39 8.46 15.91
C ALA A 145 -0.05 8.54 16.65
N SER A 146 0.01 8.03 17.89
CA SER A 146 1.25 7.97 18.68
C SER A 146 2.31 7.09 18.01
N TYR A 147 1.92 5.91 17.54
CA TYR A 147 2.81 5.01 16.80
C TYR A 147 3.31 5.66 15.49
N LEU A 148 2.40 6.20 14.69
CA LEU A 148 2.73 6.82 13.41
C LEU A 148 3.61 8.06 13.57
N HIS A 149 3.40 8.84 14.65
CA HIS A 149 4.23 10.01 14.99
C HIS A 149 5.63 9.58 15.44
N LYS A 150 5.72 8.64 16.40
CA LYS A 150 6.97 8.14 16.98
C LYS A 150 7.93 7.66 15.89
N TYR A 151 7.42 6.93 14.90
CA TYR A 151 8.21 6.36 13.81
C TYR A 151 8.15 7.17 12.51
N GLN A 152 7.52 8.35 12.51
CA GLN A 152 7.40 9.23 11.34
C GLN A 152 6.87 8.52 10.08
N VAL A 153 5.87 7.64 10.27
CA VAL A 153 5.29 6.80 9.21
C VAL A 153 4.48 7.63 8.23
N ILE A 154 3.74 8.64 8.73
CA ILE A 154 2.95 9.57 7.90
C ILE A 154 3.32 11.03 8.20
N ASN A 155 2.80 11.94 7.38
CA ASN A 155 2.99 13.38 7.56
C ASN A 155 2.34 13.86 8.88
N LYS A 156 3.09 14.63 9.69
CA LYS A 156 2.63 15.20 10.96
C LYS A 156 1.32 15.98 10.86
N HIS A 157 1.06 16.64 9.73
CA HIS A 157 -0.16 17.44 9.53
C HIS A 157 -1.42 16.59 9.41
N LEU A 158 -1.28 15.30 9.11
CA LEU A 158 -2.39 14.37 8.95
C LEU A 158 -2.62 13.49 10.18
N LEU A 159 -1.72 13.52 11.18
CA LEU A 159 -1.92 12.82 12.44
C LEU A 159 -3.23 13.24 13.11
N LYS A 160 -3.58 14.53 13.05
CA LYS A 160 -4.86 15.03 13.56
C LYS A 160 -6.06 14.36 12.89
N ALA A 161 -6.03 14.12 11.57
CA ALA A 161 -7.10 13.43 10.88
C ALA A 161 -7.22 11.97 11.35
N VAL A 162 -6.08 11.30 11.56
CA VAL A 162 -6.04 9.94 12.10
C VAL A 162 -6.54 9.88 13.55
N MET A 163 -6.20 10.84 14.41
CA MET A 163 -6.72 10.88 15.79
C MET A 163 -8.24 11.09 15.84
N GLN A 164 -8.80 11.71 14.80
CA GLN A 164 -10.18 12.19 14.76
C GLN A 164 -11.08 11.37 13.83
N HIS A 165 -10.61 10.25 13.28
CA HIS A 165 -11.37 9.48 12.30
C HIS A 165 -12.59 8.76 12.89
N HIS A 166 -12.82 8.84 14.20
CA HIS A 166 -14.05 8.38 14.87
C HIS A 166 -14.86 9.51 15.50
N GLU A 167 -14.45 10.75 15.30
CA GLU A 167 -15.19 11.93 15.73
C GLU A 167 -16.35 12.20 14.78
N LEU A 168 -17.48 12.63 15.32
CA LEU A 168 -18.72 12.87 14.60
C LEU A 168 -19.13 14.33 14.69
N ILE A 169 -19.81 14.84 13.66
CA ILE A 169 -20.08 16.27 13.58
C ILE A 169 -21.00 16.80 14.70
N ASN A 170 -21.82 15.92 15.30
CA ASN A 170 -22.68 16.19 16.45
C ASN A 170 -22.03 15.94 17.83
N TYR A 171 -20.70 15.84 17.91
CA TYR A 171 -19.97 15.63 19.18
C TYR A 171 -20.15 14.25 19.83
N SER A 172 -20.92 13.32 19.23
CA SER A 172 -21.15 11.98 19.78
C SER A 172 -20.03 10.97 19.51
N GLY A 173 -19.01 11.38 18.76
CA GLY A 173 -17.85 10.55 18.41
C GLY A 173 -16.81 10.42 19.52
N PHE A 174 -15.67 9.85 19.19
CA PHE A 174 -14.54 9.64 20.12
C PHE A 174 -13.20 9.86 19.39
N PRO A 175 -12.08 10.11 20.10
CA PRO A 175 -11.88 10.07 21.56
C PRO A 175 -12.20 11.37 22.33
N ASN A 176 -12.20 12.53 21.67
CA ASN A 176 -12.27 13.85 22.32
C ASN A 176 -13.63 14.55 22.16
N GLN A 177 -14.59 13.94 21.45
CA GLN A 177 -15.94 14.47 21.26
C GLN A 177 -15.93 15.85 20.61
N ILE A 178 -15.14 16.01 19.55
CA ILE A 178 -15.06 17.30 18.83
C ILE A 178 -16.08 17.33 17.69
N GLY A 179 -16.78 18.46 17.55
CA GLY A 179 -17.83 18.63 16.55
C GLY A 179 -17.39 19.33 15.27
N TYR A 180 -18.38 19.63 14.43
CA TYR A 180 -18.22 20.06 13.04
C TYR A 180 -17.14 21.11 12.77
N ASN A 181 -17.08 22.19 13.56
CA ASN A 181 -16.19 23.33 13.35
C ASN A 181 -14.71 23.00 13.62
N ASN A 182 -14.44 22.01 14.47
CA ASN A 182 -13.09 21.64 14.89
C ASN A 182 -12.53 20.45 14.08
N LEU A 183 -13.40 19.77 13.32
CA LEU A 183 -13.04 18.68 12.43
C LEU A 183 -12.55 19.19 11.08
N SER A 184 -11.32 18.79 10.73
CA SER A 184 -10.79 19.05 9.40
C SER A 184 -11.56 18.28 8.33
N THR A 185 -11.53 18.75 7.08
CA THR A 185 -12.12 18.00 5.94
C THR A 185 -11.52 16.61 5.82
N ALA A 186 -10.21 16.45 6.07
CA ALA A 186 -9.55 15.15 6.13
C ALA A 186 -10.16 14.24 7.20
N SER A 187 -10.37 14.74 8.43
CA SER A 187 -11.00 13.98 9.51
C SER A 187 -12.41 13.53 9.13
N LYS A 188 -13.20 14.42 8.52
CA LYS A 188 -14.57 14.13 8.07
C LYS A 188 -14.60 13.06 6.97
N ILE A 189 -13.64 13.09 6.04
CA ILE A 189 -13.49 12.06 5.00
C ILE A 189 -13.13 10.72 5.65
N LEU A 190 -12.11 10.69 6.52
CA LEU A 190 -11.67 9.44 7.15
C LEU A 190 -12.77 8.82 8.01
N ALA A 191 -13.55 9.61 8.75
CA ALA A 191 -14.67 9.11 9.54
C ALA A 191 -15.78 8.48 8.69
N LEU A 192 -16.11 9.12 7.58
CA LEU A 192 -17.10 8.60 6.63
C LEU A 192 -16.60 7.31 5.96
N VAL A 193 -15.34 7.29 5.52
CA VAL A 193 -14.69 6.12 4.90
C VAL A 193 -14.62 4.95 5.88
N ALA A 194 -14.16 5.19 7.12
CA ALA A 194 -14.07 4.18 8.16
C ALA A 194 -15.44 3.53 8.42
N LYS A 195 -16.49 4.34 8.55
CA LYS A 195 -17.85 3.82 8.76
C LYS A 195 -18.38 3.07 7.55
N CYS A 196 -18.17 3.60 6.34
CA CYS A 196 -18.63 2.93 5.12
C CYS A 196 -18.02 1.54 4.99
N ILE A 197 -16.70 1.42 5.15
CA ILE A 197 -16.00 0.13 5.11
C ILE A 197 -16.52 -0.79 6.22
N GLU A 198 -16.68 -0.29 7.45
CA GLU A 198 -17.23 -1.09 8.54
C GLU A 198 -18.59 -1.70 8.14
N LEU A 199 -19.54 -0.91 7.64
CA LEU A 199 -20.89 -1.39 7.30
C LEU A 199 -20.89 -2.51 6.25
N ILE A 200 -20.04 -2.40 5.23
CA ILE A 200 -19.97 -3.37 4.13
C ILE A 200 -19.04 -4.56 4.42
N SER A 201 -18.24 -4.48 5.50
CA SER A 201 -17.35 -5.56 5.91
C SER A 201 -18.09 -6.71 6.57
N PHE A 202 -17.53 -7.92 6.45
CA PHE A 202 -18.02 -9.09 7.18
C PHE A 202 -18.01 -8.83 8.67
N HIS A 203 -19.05 -9.32 9.31
CA HIS A 203 -19.09 -9.41 10.76
C HIS A 203 -19.79 -10.74 11.12
N PRO A 204 -19.15 -11.64 11.88
CA PRO A 204 -19.72 -12.93 12.30
C PRO A 204 -21.17 -12.89 12.79
N LYS A 205 -21.58 -11.79 13.43
CA LYS A 205 -22.90 -11.62 14.04
C LYS A 205 -23.87 -10.69 13.30
N ARG A 206 -23.47 -10.10 12.17
CA ARG A 206 -24.39 -9.34 11.31
C ARG A 206 -24.08 -9.55 9.83
N PRO A 207 -25.09 -9.65 8.95
CA PRO A 207 -24.82 -9.65 7.53
C PRO A 207 -24.12 -8.34 7.12
N CYS A 208 -23.28 -8.42 6.09
CA CYS A 208 -22.76 -7.24 5.42
C CYS A 208 -23.93 -6.39 4.91
N TYR A 209 -23.77 -5.08 4.99
CA TYR A 209 -24.72 -4.20 4.34
C TYR A 209 -24.44 -4.22 2.84
N SER A 210 -25.49 -4.29 2.02
CA SER A 210 -25.35 -3.91 0.61
C SER A 210 -24.98 -2.44 0.50
N ILE A 211 -24.42 -2.03 -0.64
CA ILE A 211 -24.01 -0.63 -0.83
C ILE A 211 -25.21 0.32 -0.64
N LYS A 212 -26.39 -0.07 -1.12
CA LYS A 212 -27.64 0.68 -0.90
C LYS A 212 -27.99 0.79 0.58
N GLN A 213 -27.84 -0.29 1.35
CA GLN A 213 -28.09 -0.29 2.79
C GLN A 213 -27.10 0.60 3.55
N ALA A 214 -25.81 0.54 3.20
CA ALA A 214 -24.77 1.37 3.80
C ALA A 214 -25.01 2.86 3.51
N LEU A 215 -25.33 3.22 2.26
CA LEU A 215 -25.66 4.60 1.90
C LEU A 215 -26.94 5.07 2.59
N ARG A 216 -27.97 4.22 2.70
CA ARG A 216 -29.20 4.55 3.44
C ARG A 216 -28.91 4.81 4.92
N TYR A 217 -28.08 3.97 5.55
CA TYR A 217 -27.65 4.18 6.92
C TYR A 217 -26.96 5.55 7.08
N LEU A 218 -25.98 5.86 6.22
CA LEU A 218 -25.27 7.14 6.28
C LEU A 218 -26.19 8.34 6.02
N ALA A 219 -27.18 8.18 5.13
CA ALA A 219 -28.18 9.21 4.84
C ALA A 219 -29.23 9.39 5.94
N GLN A 220 -29.42 8.41 6.82
CA GLN A 220 -30.29 8.53 8.00
C GLN A 220 -29.57 9.19 9.19
N HIS A 221 -28.23 9.15 9.22
CA HIS A 221 -27.39 9.73 10.27
C HIS A 221 -26.69 11.00 9.77
N GLN A 222 -27.46 11.96 9.25
CA GLN A 222 -26.91 13.20 8.66
C GLN A 222 -26.30 14.14 9.70
N ASP A 223 -26.66 13.97 10.96
CA ASP A 223 -26.08 14.65 12.11
C ASP A 223 -24.75 14.02 12.55
N HIS A 224 -24.38 12.83 12.03
CA HIS A 224 -23.11 12.18 12.34
C HIS A 224 -22.02 12.52 11.30
N TYR A 225 -22.41 12.65 10.03
CA TYR A 225 -21.48 12.77 8.90
C TYR A 225 -21.83 13.97 8.01
N CYS A 226 -20.80 14.59 7.40
CA CYS A 226 -21.00 15.73 6.50
C CYS A 226 -21.86 15.33 5.28
N PRO A 227 -23.06 15.91 5.07
CA PRO A 227 -23.96 15.51 3.99
C PRO A 227 -23.35 15.66 2.59
N LEU A 228 -22.51 16.68 2.38
CA LEU A 228 -21.81 16.89 1.12
C LEU A 228 -20.85 15.74 0.80
N LEU A 229 -20.08 15.28 1.80
CA LEU A 229 -19.16 14.17 1.63
C LEU A 229 -19.91 12.84 1.45
N THR A 230 -21.05 12.65 2.13
CA THR A 230 -21.92 11.48 1.92
C THR A 230 -22.45 11.41 0.48
N ARG A 231 -22.79 12.56 -0.12
CA ARG A 231 -23.16 12.63 -1.55
C ARG A 231 -21.99 12.25 -2.46
N HIS A 232 -20.79 12.74 -2.18
CA HIS A 232 -19.58 12.37 -2.92
C HIS A 232 -19.31 10.85 -2.85
N LEU A 233 -19.40 10.25 -1.65
CA LEU A 233 -19.30 8.80 -1.49
C LEU A 233 -20.29 8.05 -2.40
N ALA A 234 -21.56 8.47 -2.37
CA ALA A 234 -22.62 7.85 -3.16
C ALA A 234 -22.33 7.88 -4.67
N ILE A 235 -21.68 8.93 -5.17
CA ILE A 235 -21.37 9.09 -6.60
C ILE A 235 -20.44 7.99 -7.10
N PHE A 236 -19.41 7.59 -6.36
CA PHE A 236 -18.45 6.60 -6.84
C PHE A 236 -18.75 5.17 -6.37
N ILE A 237 -19.38 4.98 -5.21
CA ILE A 237 -19.63 3.63 -4.67
C ILE A 237 -20.90 2.96 -5.23
N ASN A 238 -21.92 3.75 -5.62
CA ASN A 238 -23.19 3.22 -6.13
C ASN A 238 -23.17 2.98 -7.64
N ARG A 239 -22.08 3.31 -8.34
CA ARG A 239 -21.96 3.11 -9.78
C ARG A 239 -21.59 1.66 -10.07
N PRO A 240 -22.40 0.93 -10.87
CA PRO A 240 -22.00 -0.37 -11.36
C PRO A 240 -20.68 -0.23 -12.13
N SER A 241 -19.69 -1.07 -11.82
CA SER A 241 -18.43 -1.13 -12.52
C SER A 241 -18.08 -2.57 -12.90
N PRO A 242 -17.22 -2.78 -13.91
CA PRO A 242 -16.68 -4.10 -14.18
C PRO A 242 -16.12 -4.73 -12.89
N THR A 243 -16.27 -6.03 -12.78
CA THR A 243 -15.88 -6.86 -11.64
C THR A 243 -16.75 -6.73 -10.38
N MET A 244 -17.74 -5.84 -10.33
CA MET A 244 -18.76 -5.86 -9.27
C MET A 244 -19.63 -7.10 -9.40
N THR A 245 -20.02 -7.66 -8.25
CA THR A 245 -21.08 -8.65 -8.22
C THR A 245 -22.42 -7.98 -7.95
N ILE A 246 -23.42 -8.43 -8.68
CA ILE A 246 -24.79 -7.92 -8.60
C ILE A 246 -25.75 -9.07 -8.38
N GLU A 247 -26.88 -8.75 -7.76
CA GLU A 247 -28.08 -9.58 -7.80
C GLU A 247 -29.03 -9.02 -8.85
N LEU A 248 -29.66 -9.92 -9.58
CA LEU A 248 -30.67 -9.62 -10.58
C LEU A 248 -32.08 -9.66 -9.97
N THR A 249 -33.09 -9.23 -10.72
CA THR A 249 -34.48 -9.21 -10.25
C THR A 249 -35.05 -10.59 -9.92
N ASP A 250 -34.50 -11.64 -10.56
CA ASP A 250 -34.84 -13.04 -10.32
C ASP A 250 -34.01 -13.68 -9.18
N LYS A 251 -33.25 -12.87 -8.42
CA LYS A 251 -32.33 -13.28 -7.35
C LYS A 251 -31.12 -14.11 -7.81
N SER A 252 -30.89 -14.22 -9.12
CA SER A 252 -29.65 -14.80 -9.62
C SER A 252 -28.47 -13.83 -9.40
N LEU A 253 -27.28 -14.39 -9.20
CA LEU A 253 -26.05 -13.62 -9.00
C LEU A 253 -25.24 -13.58 -10.29
N ALA A 254 -24.63 -12.43 -10.57
CA ALA A 254 -23.77 -12.27 -11.74
C ALA A 254 -22.64 -11.28 -11.48
N ILE A 255 -21.53 -11.44 -12.20
CA ILE A 255 -20.43 -10.48 -12.23
C ILE A 255 -20.57 -9.62 -13.47
N ILE A 256 -20.39 -8.30 -13.31
CA ILE A 256 -20.31 -7.38 -14.44
C ILE A 256 -18.99 -7.60 -15.17
N HIS A 257 -19.06 -7.96 -16.45
CA HIS A 257 -17.90 -8.15 -17.32
C HIS A 257 -17.47 -6.84 -17.96
N THR A 258 -18.38 -6.21 -18.68
CA THR A 258 -18.15 -4.94 -19.34
C THR A 258 -19.40 -4.08 -19.19
N ILE A 259 -19.22 -2.76 -19.31
CA ILE A 259 -20.32 -1.80 -19.33
C ILE A 259 -20.11 -0.90 -20.54
N CYS A 260 -21.13 -0.79 -21.39
CA CYS A 260 -21.19 0.27 -22.39
C CYS A 260 -21.89 1.48 -21.77
N GLU A 261 -21.13 2.50 -21.38
CA GLU A 261 -21.68 3.71 -20.75
C GLU A 261 -22.67 4.44 -21.69
N LYS A 262 -22.44 4.41 -23.01
CA LYS A 262 -23.31 5.06 -24.02
C LYS A 262 -24.72 4.45 -24.07
N THR A 263 -24.83 3.12 -23.96
CA THR A 263 -26.11 2.41 -24.06
C THR A 263 -26.68 2.01 -22.70
N ALA A 264 -25.91 2.20 -21.63
CA ALA A 264 -26.22 1.72 -20.28
C ALA A 264 -26.54 0.21 -20.26
N ILE A 265 -25.80 -0.57 -21.05
CA ILE A 265 -25.89 -2.03 -21.10
C ILE A 265 -24.64 -2.62 -20.44
N ALA A 266 -24.87 -3.59 -19.54
CA ALA A 266 -23.82 -4.40 -18.94
C ALA A 266 -23.86 -5.81 -19.49
N THR A 267 -22.69 -6.33 -19.84
CA THR A 267 -22.49 -7.74 -20.14
C THR A 267 -22.18 -8.46 -18.84
N LEU A 268 -22.92 -9.52 -18.55
CA LEU A 268 -22.87 -10.24 -17.28
C LEU A 268 -22.35 -11.66 -17.47
N ILE A 269 -21.60 -12.12 -16.49
CA ILE A 269 -21.23 -13.53 -16.33
C ILE A 269 -22.03 -14.08 -15.16
N ALA A 270 -22.89 -15.07 -15.42
CA ALA A 270 -23.67 -15.72 -14.39
C ALA A 270 -22.78 -16.46 -13.38
N LEU A 271 -23.21 -16.43 -12.11
CA LEU A 271 -22.60 -17.21 -11.04
C LEU A 271 -23.51 -18.37 -10.68
N GLU A 272 -22.94 -19.57 -10.66
CA GLU A 272 -23.64 -20.81 -10.39
C GLU A 272 -23.13 -21.40 -9.06
N LYS A 273 -24.01 -21.98 -8.25
CA LYS A 273 -23.58 -22.71 -7.06
C LYS A 273 -23.15 -24.12 -7.45
N ASN A 274 -21.97 -24.53 -7.01
CA ASN A 274 -21.52 -25.91 -7.14
C ASN A 274 -22.13 -26.80 -6.04
N ASN A 275 -21.85 -28.11 -6.12
CA ASN A 275 -22.36 -29.11 -5.15
C ASN A 275 -21.88 -28.90 -3.70
N GLN A 276 -20.93 -28.00 -3.46
CA GLN A 276 -20.42 -27.63 -2.13
C GLN A 276 -20.94 -26.25 -1.67
N ASP A 277 -21.99 -25.74 -2.32
CA ASP A 277 -22.57 -24.41 -2.08
C ASP A 277 -21.58 -23.25 -2.29
N LYS A 278 -20.45 -23.50 -2.98
CA LYS A 278 -19.49 -22.48 -3.43
C LYS A 278 -19.94 -21.94 -4.78
N LEU A 279 -19.85 -20.62 -4.95
CA LEU A 279 -20.18 -19.98 -6.23
C LEU A 279 -19.02 -20.15 -7.22
N THR A 280 -19.32 -20.68 -8.40
CA THR A 280 -18.43 -20.85 -9.55
C THR A 280 -18.92 -20.02 -10.74
N ILE A 281 -18.02 -19.74 -11.68
CA ILE A 281 -18.37 -19.04 -12.92
C ILE A 281 -19.15 -19.98 -13.83
N GLY A 282 -20.35 -19.56 -14.23
CA GLY A 282 -21.18 -20.23 -15.24
C GLY A 282 -20.86 -19.78 -16.67
N LYS A 283 -21.49 -20.43 -17.65
CA LYS A 283 -21.21 -20.23 -19.09
C LYS A 283 -22.07 -19.19 -19.82
N LYS A 284 -22.86 -18.37 -19.13
CA LYS A 284 -23.80 -17.46 -19.80
C LYS A 284 -23.33 -16.01 -19.77
N ILE A 285 -22.97 -15.50 -20.95
CA ILE A 285 -22.81 -14.08 -21.24
C ILE A 285 -24.21 -13.54 -21.55
N SER A 286 -24.78 -12.73 -20.66
CA SER A 286 -26.09 -12.11 -20.88
C SER A 286 -25.97 -10.59 -20.83
N GLU A 287 -26.63 -9.90 -21.75
CA GLU A 287 -26.68 -8.45 -21.76
C GLU A 287 -27.91 -7.95 -21.00
N ILE A 288 -27.70 -6.99 -20.11
CA ILE A 288 -28.78 -6.39 -19.33
C ILE A 288 -28.66 -4.86 -19.33
N LYS A 289 -29.80 -4.16 -19.36
CA LYS A 289 -29.82 -2.72 -19.07
C LYS A 289 -29.52 -2.50 -17.58
N LEU A 290 -28.69 -1.50 -17.26
CA LEU A 290 -28.27 -1.19 -15.89
C LEU A 290 -29.45 -0.94 -14.93
N ASN A 291 -30.60 -0.48 -15.43
CA ASN A 291 -31.80 -0.25 -14.62
C ASN A 291 -32.48 -1.52 -14.10
N LYS A 292 -32.13 -2.70 -14.64
CA LYS A 292 -32.63 -4.00 -14.16
C LYS A 292 -31.75 -4.61 -13.05
N ILE A 293 -30.69 -3.92 -12.62
CA ILE A 293 -29.84 -4.36 -11.51
C ILE A 293 -30.59 -4.09 -10.19
N SER A 294 -30.93 -5.14 -9.45
CA SER A 294 -31.70 -5.01 -8.20
C SER A 294 -30.83 -4.43 -7.10
N GLN A 295 -29.63 -4.99 -6.90
CA GLN A 295 -28.64 -4.46 -5.97
C GLN A 295 -27.20 -4.86 -6.32
N ILE A 296 -26.25 -4.00 -5.91
CA ILE A 296 -24.82 -4.30 -5.90
C ILE A 296 -24.48 -4.94 -4.55
N ILE A 297 -23.84 -6.10 -4.59
CA ILE A 297 -23.51 -6.88 -3.40
C ILE A 297 -22.00 -6.86 -3.18
N ALA A 298 -21.59 -6.44 -1.98
CA ALA A 298 -20.26 -6.70 -1.46
C ALA A 298 -20.25 -8.13 -0.93
N ILE A 299 -19.55 -9.04 -1.61
CA ILE A 299 -19.59 -10.45 -1.25
C ILE A 299 -18.37 -10.80 -0.40
N ASN A 300 -18.58 -11.60 0.63
CA ASN A 300 -17.50 -12.22 1.40
C ASN A 300 -17.16 -13.60 0.86
N SER A 301 -15.88 -13.96 1.00
CA SER A 301 -15.29 -15.29 1.24
C SER A 301 -15.75 -16.55 0.49
N ILE A 302 -16.95 -16.63 -0.09
CA ILE A 302 -17.49 -17.81 -0.78
C ILE A 302 -16.82 -18.00 -2.15
N TYR A 303 -16.11 -17.00 -2.67
CA TYR A 303 -15.36 -17.06 -3.94
C TYR A 303 -13.91 -17.52 -3.80
N SER A 304 -13.56 -18.28 -2.75
CA SER A 304 -12.16 -18.58 -2.41
C SER A 304 -11.33 -19.28 -3.50
N GLU A 305 -11.93 -19.77 -4.58
CA GLU A 305 -11.21 -20.56 -5.60
C GLU A 305 -11.56 -20.22 -7.05
N VAL A 306 -12.40 -19.21 -7.31
CA VAL A 306 -12.56 -18.73 -8.68
C VAL A 306 -11.24 -18.12 -9.11
N LYS A 307 -10.49 -18.80 -9.99
CA LYS A 307 -9.30 -18.24 -10.64
C LYS A 307 -9.76 -17.06 -11.49
N PHE A 308 -9.88 -15.88 -10.88
CA PHE A 308 -10.17 -14.61 -11.54
C PHE A 308 -9.21 -14.38 -12.72
N SER A 309 -8.00 -14.95 -12.67
CA SER A 309 -7.06 -14.97 -13.79
C SER A 309 -7.62 -15.59 -15.09
N VAL A 310 -8.58 -16.51 -15.01
CA VAL A 310 -9.19 -17.18 -16.19
C VAL A 310 -10.25 -16.30 -16.87
N LEU A 311 -10.92 -15.41 -16.14
CA LEU A 311 -11.92 -14.51 -16.73
C LEU A 311 -11.33 -13.29 -17.43
N TRP A 312 -10.12 -12.88 -17.05
CA TRP A 312 -9.67 -11.50 -17.26
C TRP A 312 -8.32 -11.38 -17.97
N GLY A 313 -7.91 -12.41 -18.71
CA GLY A 313 -6.74 -12.36 -19.58
C GLY A 313 -6.80 -11.28 -20.67
N SER A 314 -7.92 -10.54 -20.78
CA SER A 314 -8.22 -9.58 -21.85
C SER A 314 -8.52 -8.14 -21.38
N ILE A 315 -8.44 -7.82 -20.08
CA ILE A 315 -8.49 -6.41 -19.65
C ILE A 315 -7.11 -5.79 -19.89
N GLU A 316 -6.89 -5.31 -21.11
CA GLU A 316 -5.73 -4.49 -21.45
C GLU A 316 -5.76 -3.19 -20.65
N LEU A 317 -4.64 -2.89 -20.01
CA LEU A 317 -4.45 -1.61 -19.34
C LEU A 317 -4.46 -0.50 -20.39
N HIS A 318 -5.23 0.57 -20.15
CA HIS A 318 -4.78 1.89 -20.61
C HIS A 318 -3.64 2.31 -19.68
N GLU A 319 -2.41 1.90 -20.00
CA GLU A 319 -1.21 2.48 -19.39
C GLU A 319 -1.21 3.97 -19.74
N GLN A 320 -1.39 4.83 -18.75
CA GLN A 320 -0.64 6.07 -18.79
C GLN A 320 0.76 5.68 -18.36
N ASP A 321 1.72 5.81 -19.27
CA ASP A 321 3.14 5.72 -18.95
C ASP A 321 3.37 6.51 -17.66
N GLU A 322 3.76 5.84 -16.56
CA GLU A 322 4.29 6.55 -15.41
C GLU A 322 5.46 7.38 -15.94
N PRO A 323 5.40 8.73 -15.89
CA PRO A 323 6.55 9.50 -16.25
C PRO A 323 7.62 9.12 -15.23
N ALA A 324 8.70 8.50 -15.73
CA ALA A 324 9.88 8.11 -14.97
C ALA A 324 10.43 9.25 -14.08
N SER A 325 10.00 10.50 -14.29
CA SER A 325 10.40 11.65 -13.51
C SER A 325 9.69 11.82 -12.15
N SER A 326 8.56 11.15 -11.84
CA SER A 326 7.74 11.52 -10.66
C SER A 326 7.89 10.62 -9.43
N THR A 327 8.65 9.54 -9.49
CA THR A 327 8.94 8.73 -8.30
C THR A 327 10.10 9.37 -7.55
N ALA A 328 9.88 9.72 -6.28
CA ALA A 328 10.95 9.99 -5.31
C ALA A 328 11.73 8.68 -5.09
N ARG A 329 12.50 8.30 -6.11
CA ARG A 329 13.19 7.02 -6.31
C ARG A 329 14.25 6.84 -5.26
N LEU A 330 14.31 5.65 -4.64
CA LEU A 330 15.47 5.02 -3.99
C LEU A 330 16.68 5.96 -3.87
N GLN A 331 16.58 6.99 -3.02
CA GLN A 331 17.67 7.93 -2.81
C GLN A 331 18.52 7.39 -1.68
N PRO A 332 19.85 7.35 -1.81
CA PRO A 332 20.72 7.03 -0.68
C PRO A 332 20.37 7.94 0.51
N SER A 333 20.48 7.40 1.73
CA SER A 333 20.28 8.22 2.94
C SER A 333 21.23 9.41 2.93
N ARG A 334 20.92 10.50 3.65
CA ARG A 334 21.83 11.66 3.74
C ARG A 334 23.22 11.24 4.20
N ASN A 335 23.31 10.34 5.18
CA ASN A 335 24.57 9.80 5.68
C ASN A 335 25.31 9.01 4.59
N LEU A 336 24.62 8.13 3.85
CA LEU A 336 25.23 7.38 2.75
C LEU A 336 25.69 8.32 1.63
N SER A 337 24.88 9.31 1.27
CA SER A 337 25.23 10.30 0.24
C SER A 337 26.47 11.10 0.65
N THR A 338 26.57 11.47 1.92
CA THR A 338 27.73 12.20 2.45
C THR A 338 28.97 11.32 2.46
N LEU A 339 28.84 10.06 2.88
CA LEU A 339 29.92 9.07 2.85
C LEU A 339 30.42 8.82 1.42
N LEU A 340 29.52 8.63 0.46
CA LEU A 340 29.87 8.41 -0.94
C LEU A 340 30.55 9.64 -1.56
N LYS A 341 30.20 10.85 -1.10
CA LYS A 341 30.87 12.09 -1.52
C LYS A 341 32.27 12.20 -0.92
N GLU A 342 32.45 11.85 0.35
CA GLU A 342 33.75 11.87 1.02
C GLU A 342 34.72 10.86 0.39
N LEU A 343 34.23 9.66 0.08
CA LEU A 343 35.01 8.64 -0.63
C LEU A 343 35.41 9.05 -2.06
N ASP A 344 34.75 10.05 -2.63
CA ASP A 344 35.01 10.58 -3.98
C ASP A 344 35.83 11.88 -3.96
N ALA A 345 36.19 12.37 -2.78
CA ALA A 345 37.01 13.57 -2.66
C ALA A 345 38.39 13.32 -3.26
N ASN A 346 38.99 14.37 -3.83
CA ASN A 346 40.36 14.30 -4.35
C ASN A 346 41.37 13.82 -3.29
N ILE A 347 41.10 14.14 -2.03
CA ILE A 347 41.84 13.69 -0.85
C ILE A 347 40.78 13.28 0.19
N PRO A 348 40.40 11.99 0.25
CA PRO A 348 39.42 11.52 1.21
C PRO A 348 39.93 11.61 2.64
N ASP A 349 39.15 12.18 3.57
CA ASP A 349 39.51 12.24 4.99
C ASP A 349 39.16 10.92 5.70
N PRO A 350 40.14 10.12 6.16
CA PRO A 350 39.89 8.85 6.82
C PRO A 350 39.07 8.99 8.10
N GLN A 351 39.23 10.09 8.86
CA GLN A 351 38.50 10.31 10.10
C GLN A 351 37.04 10.60 9.81
N ALA A 352 36.75 11.46 8.83
CA ALA A 352 35.39 11.74 8.39
C ALA A 352 34.70 10.46 7.87
N ILE A 353 35.40 9.64 7.08
CA ILE A 353 34.90 8.36 6.57
C ILE A 353 34.54 7.42 7.73
N SER A 354 35.43 7.26 8.72
CA SER A 354 35.19 6.41 9.90
C SER A 354 33.94 6.87 10.66
N VAL A 355 33.80 8.17 10.93
CA VAL A 355 32.61 8.73 11.59
C VAL A 355 31.34 8.48 10.78
N LEU A 356 31.39 8.60 9.46
CA LEU A 356 30.22 8.43 8.59
C LEU A 356 29.81 6.96 8.42
N ILE A 357 30.74 6.02 8.30
CA ILE A 357 30.42 4.59 8.21
C ILE A 357 29.91 4.04 9.55
N ASN A 358 30.40 4.55 10.68
CA ASN A 358 29.91 4.19 12.01
C ASN A 358 28.46 4.66 12.26
N LYS A 359 27.98 5.68 11.53
CA LYS A 359 26.56 6.07 11.51
C LYS A 359 25.68 5.11 10.70
N LEU A 360 26.27 4.14 9.99
CA LEU A 360 25.60 3.16 9.12
C LEU A 360 26.03 1.72 9.47
N PRO A 361 25.86 1.26 10.72
CA PRO A 361 26.48 0.01 11.21
C PRO A 361 26.04 -1.23 10.44
N GLN A 362 24.76 -1.31 10.04
CA GLN A 362 24.27 -2.42 9.22
C GLN A 362 24.92 -2.46 7.83
N LEU A 363 25.21 -1.29 7.26
CA LEU A 363 25.88 -1.20 5.97
C LEU A 363 27.36 -1.57 6.10
N GLY A 364 28.02 -1.15 7.19
CA GLY A 364 29.38 -1.55 7.51
C GLY A 364 29.52 -3.07 7.70
N GLN A 365 28.59 -3.70 8.41
CA GLN A 365 28.55 -5.16 8.56
C GLN A 365 28.34 -5.86 7.20
N ALA A 366 27.41 -5.37 6.38
CA ALA A 366 27.17 -5.91 5.05
C ALA A 366 28.41 -5.77 4.14
N LEU A 367 29.17 -4.68 4.30
CA LEU A 367 30.44 -4.46 3.60
C LEU A 367 31.46 -5.55 3.97
N VAL A 368 31.70 -5.73 5.27
CA VAL A 368 32.64 -6.74 5.80
C VAL A 368 32.25 -8.15 5.33
N GLN A 369 30.96 -8.50 5.43
CA GLN A 369 30.46 -9.80 4.98
C GLN A 369 30.68 -10.01 3.48
N GLN A 370 30.38 -9.00 2.65
CA GLN A 370 30.56 -9.12 1.20
C GLN A 370 32.04 -9.23 0.82
N LEU A 371 32.93 -8.53 1.53
CA LEU A 371 34.37 -8.60 1.28
C LEU A 371 34.99 -9.91 1.76
N ALA A 372 34.52 -10.48 2.86
CA ALA A 372 34.93 -11.83 3.28
C ALA A 372 34.56 -12.90 2.24
N ILE A 373 33.47 -12.71 1.50
CA ILE A 373 33.08 -13.57 0.38
C ILE A 373 33.97 -13.32 -0.84
N ASP A 374 34.19 -12.05 -1.20
CA ASP A 374 34.98 -11.67 -2.38
C ASP A 374 36.49 -11.96 -2.19
N TYR A 375 36.99 -11.98 -0.95
CA TYR A 375 38.39 -12.19 -0.56
C TYR A 375 38.52 -13.19 0.61
N PRO A 376 38.34 -14.50 0.37
CA PRO A 376 38.26 -15.52 1.43
C PRO A 376 39.56 -15.72 2.22
N THR A 377 40.70 -15.25 1.72
CA THR A 377 42.00 -15.31 2.40
C THR A 377 42.32 -14.07 3.24
N SER A 378 41.47 -13.04 3.18
CA SER A 378 41.65 -11.78 3.90
C SER A 378 40.79 -11.72 5.16
N THR A 379 41.31 -11.07 6.21
CA THR A 379 40.57 -10.81 7.44
C THR A 379 40.16 -9.35 7.53
N PHE A 380 38.90 -9.10 7.87
CA PHE A 380 38.33 -7.76 7.97
C PHE A 380 37.76 -7.57 9.38
N ASN A 381 38.50 -6.85 10.23
CA ASN A 381 38.13 -6.69 11.65
C ASN A 381 36.87 -5.83 11.83
N ASP A 382 36.76 -4.76 11.06
CA ASP A 382 35.63 -3.84 11.07
C ASP A 382 35.45 -3.16 9.70
N SER A 383 34.43 -2.32 9.57
CA SER A 383 34.12 -1.63 8.32
C SER A 383 35.15 -0.57 7.93
N GLU A 384 35.88 0.00 8.88
CA GLU A 384 36.93 0.98 8.58
C GLU A 384 38.15 0.29 7.98
N HIS A 385 38.64 -0.76 8.64
CA HIS A 385 39.70 -1.62 8.15
C HIS A 385 39.35 -2.20 6.77
N ALA A 386 38.10 -2.60 6.57
CA ALA A 386 37.61 -3.08 5.28
C ALA A 386 37.70 -2.02 4.17
N ILE A 387 37.34 -0.76 4.46
CA ILE A 387 37.44 0.34 3.49
C ILE A 387 38.91 0.63 3.15
N GLN A 388 39.77 0.67 4.17
CA GLN A 388 41.21 0.94 4.00
C GLN A 388 41.87 -0.16 3.15
N MET A 389 41.55 -1.43 3.43
CA MET A 389 42.16 -2.56 2.72
C MET A 389 41.76 -2.64 1.25
N VAL A 390 40.52 -2.27 0.93
CA VAL A 390 39.96 -2.37 -0.44
C VAL A 390 40.19 -1.09 -1.24
N GLY A 391 40.48 0.02 -0.55
CA GLY A 391 40.64 1.34 -1.13
C GLY A 391 39.32 2.07 -1.35
N PHE A 392 39.37 3.40 -1.40
CA PHE A 392 38.18 4.26 -1.39
C PHE A 392 37.30 4.10 -2.65
N ASP A 393 37.89 4.01 -3.83
CA ASP A 393 37.15 3.87 -5.11
C ASP A 393 36.30 2.59 -5.17
N GLN A 394 36.89 1.47 -4.77
CA GLN A 394 36.22 0.18 -4.74
C GLN A 394 35.18 0.14 -3.62
N SER A 395 35.51 0.70 -2.46
CA SER A 395 34.60 0.83 -1.32
C SER A 395 33.36 1.66 -1.65
N LYS A 396 33.51 2.79 -2.35
CA LYS A 396 32.39 3.63 -2.81
C LYS A 396 31.40 2.83 -3.64
N SER A 397 31.89 2.14 -4.67
CA SER A 397 31.07 1.35 -5.58
C SER A 397 30.37 0.18 -4.87
N LEU A 398 31.04 -0.45 -3.91
CA LEU A 398 30.46 -1.54 -3.13
C LEU A 398 29.42 -1.03 -2.12
N LEU A 399 29.70 0.04 -1.39
CA LEU A 399 28.78 0.67 -0.44
C LEU A 399 27.53 1.22 -1.12
N ALA A 400 27.65 1.81 -2.32
CA ALA A 400 26.49 2.24 -3.08
C ALA A 400 25.57 1.07 -3.45
N ARG A 401 26.15 -0.07 -3.88
CA ARG A 401 25.40 -1.30 -4.21
C ARG A 401 24.74 -1.91 -2.98
N LEU A 402 25.47 -2.04 -1.87
CA LEU A 402 24.95 -2.58 -0.62
C LEU A 402 23.88 -1.66 -0.02
N GLY A 403 24.04 -0.35 -0.15
CA GLY A 403 23.05 0.64 0.25
C GLY A 403 21.76 0.50 -0.55
N LEU A 404 21.85 0.38 -1.88
CA LEU A 404 20.70 0.11 -2.74
C LEU A 404 20.05 -1.24 -2.40
N ALA A 405 20.83 -2.30 -2.22
CA ALA A 405 20.31 -3.62 -1.85
C ALA A 405 19.58 -3.58 -0.50
N SER A 406 20.14 -2.88 0.49
CA SER A 406 19.53 -2.65 1.79
C SER A 406 18.20 -1.91 1.65
N GLN A 407 18.14 -0.84 0.85
CA GLN A 407 16.90 -0.11 0.57
C GLN A 407 15.86 -0.99 -0.13
N LEU A 408 16.26 -1.75 -1.15
CA LEU A 408 15.38 -2.70 -1.83
C LEU A 408 14.88 -3.81 -0.89
N ASN A 409 15.66 -4.18 0.12
CA ASN A 409 15.24 -5.16 1.11
C ASN A 409 14.18 -4.64 2.09
N LEU A 410 14.07 -3.32 2.24
CA LEU A 410 13.00 -2.68 3.03
C LEU A 410 11.68 -2.60 2.28
N LEU A 411 11.68 -2.79 0.95
CA LEU A 411 10.49 -2.72 0.13
C LEU A 411 9.94 -4.12 -0.16
N ASP A 412 8.62 -4.28 -0.19
CA ASP A 412 7.96 -5.48 -0.73
C ASP A 412 7.03 -5.04 -1.86
N PHE A 413 7.45 -5.25 -3.10
CA PHE A 413 6.67 -4.86 -4.27
C PHE A 413 6.79 -5.94 -5.35
N PRO A 414 5.80 -6.03 -6.27
CA PRO A 414 5.68 -7.20 -7.13
C PRO A 414 6.89 -7.41 -8.05
N ALA A 415 7.44 -6.31 -8.57
CA ALA A 415 8.62 -6.34 -9.42
C ALA A 415 9.95 -6.51 -8.65
N ARG A 416 9.95 -6.70 -7.32
CA ARG A 416 11.19 -6.74 -6.51
C ARG A 416 12.12 -7.84 -6.98
N GLN A 417 11.62 -9.06 -7.20
CA GLN A 417 12.46 -10.17 -7.65
C GLN A 417 13.11 -9.88 -9.00
N ILE A 418 12.32 -9.35 -9.95
CA ILE A 418 12.80 -8.95 -11.27
C ILE A 418 13.84 -7.83 -11.15
N LEU A 419 13.59 -6.82 -10.32
CA LEU A 419 14.52 -5.71 -10.14
C LEU A 419 15.83 -6.17 -9.48
N VAL A 420 15.75 -7.04 -8.47
CA VAL A 420 16.94 -7.64 -7.82
C VAL A 420 17.72 -8.47 -8.84
N GLN A 421 17.06 -9.28 -9.67
CA GLN A 421 17.71 -10.05 -10.72
C GLN A 421 18.36 -9.14 -11.78
N LYS A 422 17.65 -8.14 -12.30
CA LYS A 422 18.20 -7.17 -13.24
C LYS A 422 19.41 -6.43 -12.66
N THR A 423 19.33 -6.00 -11.40
CA THR A 423 20.43 -5.35 -10.69
C THR A 423 21.63 -6.31 -10.56
N LYS A 424 21.41 -7.57 -10.19
CA LYS A 424 22.47 -8.60 -10.14
C LYS A 424 23.12 -8.82 -11.50
N ILE A 425 22.32 -8.88 -12.58
CA ILE A 425 22.81 -9.04 -13.96
C ILE A 425 23.66 -7.84 -14.37
N ILE A 426 23.18 -6.61 -14.15
CA ILE A 426 23.93 -5.39 -14.46
C ILE A 426 25.25 -5.37 -13.69
N ILE A 427 25.24 -5.70 -12.40
CA ILE A 427 26.46 -5.80 -11.58
C ILE A 427 27.42 -6.86 -12.13
N ALA A 428 26.92 -8.03 -12.53
CA ALA A 428 27.74 -9.10 -13.11
C ALA A 428 28.35 -8.68 -14.46
N ILE A 429 27.59 -7.99 -15.31
CA ILE A 429 28.05 -7.41 -16.57
C ILE A 429 29.14 -6.38 -16.29
N CYS A 430 28.92 -5.43 -15.37
CA CYS A 430 29.93 -4.44 -15.00
C CYS A 430 31.21 -5.11 -14.47
N LYS A 431 31.10 -6.10 -13.57
CA LYS A 431 32.26 -6.88 -13.08
C LYS A 431 33.01 -7.54 -14.24
N LYS A 432 32.30 -8.17 -15.19
CA LYS A 432 32.90 -8.78 -16.39
C LYS A 432 33.57 -7.73 -17.29
N MET A 433 32.90 -6.61 -17.55
CA MET A 433 33.46 -5.50 -18.31
C MET A 433 34.75 -5.00 -17.67
N THR A 434 34.82 -4.79 -16.35
CA THR A 434 36.04 -4.38 -15.65
C THR A 434 37.17 -5.41 -15.79
N GLN A 435 36.87 -6.71 -15.78
CA GLN A 435 37.87 -7.75 -16.04
C GLN A 435 38.47 -7.64 -17.45
N PHE A 436 37.63 -7.41 -18.47
CA PHE A 436 38.04 -7.28 -19.86
C PHE A 436 38.59 -5.90 -20.24
N THR A 437 38.34 -4.87 -19.43
CA THR A 437 38.80 -3.49 -19.65
C THR A 437 39.96 -3.10 -18.75
N SER A 438 40.58 -4.05 -18.05
CA SER A 438 41.80 -3.82 -17.26
C SER A 438 42.97 -3.25 -18.09
N CYS A 439 42.95 -3.41 -19.42
CA CYS A 439 43.88 -2.80 -20.37
C CYS A 439 43.50 -1.39 -20.83
N ILE A 440 42.31 -0.90 -20.50
CA ILE A 440 41.82 0.45 -20.77
C ILE A 440 41.85 1.22 -19.46
N MET A 441 43.05 1.58 -19.01
CA MET A 441 43.17 2.67 -18.04
C MET A 441 42.66 3.94 -18.74
N PRO A 442 41.69 4.69 -18.17
CA PRO A 442 41.48 6.06 -18.64
C PRO A 442 42.84 6.74 -18.51
N THR A 443 43.32 7.23 -19.64
CA THR A 443 44.62 7.87 -19.78
C THR A 443 44.89 8.77 -18.58
N LYS A 444 45.78 8.34 -17.70
CA LYS A 444 46.57 9.27 -16.88
C LYS A 444 47.34 10.11 -17.88
N HIS A 445 46.76 11.23 -18.30
CA HIS A 445 47.55 12.38 -18.72
C HIS A 445 48.35 12.82 -17.49
N ARG A 446 49.48 12.13 -17.24
CA ARG A 446 50.66 12.81 -16.71
C ARG A 446 51.13 13.69 -17.86
N SER A 447 50.63 14.91 -17.90
CA SER A 447 51.33 16.00 -18.55
C SER A 447 52.67 16.15 -17.85
N SER A 448 53.71 15.62 -18.48
CA SER A 448 54.98 16.33 -18.54
C SER A 448 54.68 17.77 -19.01
N LEU A 449 54.89 18.76 -18.12
CA LEU A 449 55.21 20.18 -18.36
C LEU A 449 54.67 21.07 -17.22
N LEU A 450 55.36 21.03 -16.06
CA LEU A 450 55.95 22.15 -15.29
C LEU A 450 56.21 21.72 -13.85
#